data_AF-A0A672L4V2-F1
#
_entry.id   AF-A0A672L4V2-F1
#
_cell.length_a   1.000
_cell.length_b   1.000
_cell.length_c   1.000
_cell.angle_alpha   90.00
_cell.angle_beta   90.00
_cell.angle_gamma   90.00
#
_symmetry.space_group_name_H-M   'P 1'
#
loop_
_entity.id
_entity.type
_entity.pdbx_description
1 polymer ?
#
loop_
_entity_poly.entity_id
_entity_poly.type
_entity_poly.pdbx_seq_one_letter_code
_entity_poly.pdbx_strand_id
1 'polypeptide(L)'
;MYYHLQYTLNPISDDGSSQAISLQQPFKYFGSTYNHIFVNNNGHLTFTEPLYSYNPILKSDRDIIAPLWTDLDNRRGGSISYREDTSTAVLAQVTAAVKQYFPNIPFAATSAFVATWDSVPYYNGGGVVNFQVVLAYSVHRSFILINYGDVAATTQSWLAGYHTVDSVNSYTIPVKSAPELSSSSNINVNGHWAFHVDGSPNLPTNFLSSGDGEIMSRPAEDGSSDVIFLRQPFKYFGRTYNQIFVNNNGYLTFTEPLSAYTPFLDSARDIIAPLCTRLDNRHSGSISYSEDTSTAVLAQVTAAVNQYFPNIPFAATSAFVATWDSVPYHNGGGVVTFQVVLAYNVHRSFILIYYGDVAETEQPWQVSEVLLRCALPEWWRGKIELLFIN
;
A
#
# COMPACT_ATOMS: atom_id res chain seq x y z
N MET A 1 -5.80 -37.06 -21.23
CA MET A 1 -5.16 -35.96 -21.97
C MET A 1 -4.37 -35.14 -20.97
N TYR A 2 -3.04 -35.21 -21.04
CA TYR A 2 -2.17 -34.38 -20.21
C TYR A 2 -2.11 -32.99 -20.85
N TYR A 3 -2.67 -31.98 -20.18
CA TYR A 3 -2.49 -30.60 -20.60
C TYR A 3 -1.03 -30.23 -20.29
N HIS A 4 -0.18 -30.27 -21.31
CA HIS A 4 1.11 -29.58 -21.24
C HIS A 4 0.81 -28.08 -21.16
N LEU A 5 0.99 -27.49 -19.99
CA LEU A 5 1.10 -26.04 -19.86
C LEU A 5 2.29 -25.61 -20.73
N GLN A 6 2.02 -25.01 -21.88
CA GLN A 6 3.06 -24.44 -22.73
C GLN A 6 3.60 -23.19 -22.05
N TYR A 7 4.79 -23.30 -21.49
CA TYR A 7 5.60 -22.14 -21.12
C TYR A 7 6.52 -21.78 -22.29
N THR A 8 6.89 -20.51 -22.36
CA THR A 8 7.92 -20.02 -23.29
C THR A 8 9.23 -19.88 -22.53
N LEU A 9 10.32 -20.37 -23.11
CA LEU A 9 11.66 -20.16 -22.57
C LEU A 9 12.18 -18.78 -23.00
N ASN A 10 12.82 -18.08 -22.07
CA ASN A 10 13.52 -16.85 -22.37
C ASN A 10 14.81 -17.14 -23.16
N PRO A 11 15.35 -16.17 -23.93
CA PRO A 11 16.61 -16.35 -24.64
C PRO A 11 17.75 -16.76 -23.71
N ILE A 12 18.59 -17.68 -24.20
CA ILE A 12 19.86 -18.03 -23.55
C ILE A 12 20.87 -16.93 -23.88
N SER A 13 21.09 -16.02 -22.92
CA SER A 13 21.90 -14.81 -23.06
C SER A 13 22.24 -14.29 -21.66
N ASP A 14 23.31 -13.52 -21.53
CA ASP A 14 23.74 -12.89 -20.26
C ASP A 14 22.69 -11.88 -19.77
N ASP A 15 22.76 -10.65 -20.28
CA ASP A 15 21.80 -9.58 -19.99
C ASP A 15 20.52 -9.67 -20.83
N GLY A 16 20.11 -10.87 -21.22
CA GLY A 16 18.99 -11.09 -22.15
C GLY A 16 17.62 -10.66 -21.61
N SER A 17 16.67 -10.46 -22.52
CA SER A 17 15.27 -10.19 -22.19
C SER A 17 14.35 -10.85 -23.22
N SER A 18 13.12 -11.15 -22.83
CA SER A 18 12.08 -11.57 -23.77
C SER A 18 11.80 -10.46 -24.79
N GLN A 19 11.17 -10.84 -25.91
CA GLN A 19 10.40 -9.87 -26.70
C GLN A 19 9.19 -9.35 -25.90
N ALA A 20 8.50 -8.34 -26.40
CA ALA A 20 7.26 -7.86 -25.78
C ALA A 20 6.24 -8.99 -25.71
N ILE A 21 5.76 -9.29 -24.50
CA ILE A 21 4.73 -10.30 -24.27
C ILE A 21 3.41 -9.55 -24.12
N SER A 22 2.50 -9.69 -25.08
CA SER A 22 1.15 -9.12 -24.98
C SER A 22 0.33 -9.90 -23.96
N LEU A 23 -0.19 -9.20 -22.96
CA LEU A 23 -1.08 -9.77 -21.96
C LEU A 23 -2.49 -9.89 -22.54
N GLN A 24 -3.19 -11.00 -22.26
CA GLN A 24 -4.58 -11.21 -22.69
C GLN A 24 -5.53 -10.20 -22.06
N GLN A 25 -5.18 -9.71 -20.87
CA GLN A 25 -5.88 -8.62 -20.20
C GLN A 25 -4.87 -7.61 -19.63
N PRO A 26 -5.23 -6.32 -19.55
CA PRO A 26 -4.31 -5.33 -19.02
C PRO A 26 -4.00 -5.58 -17.54
N PHE A 27 -2.72 -5.49 -17.18
CA PHE A 27 -2.26 -5.52 -15.78
C PHE A 27 -2.25 -4.09 -15.22
N LYS A 28 -2.80 -3.90 -14.02
CA LYS A 28 -2.74 -2.59 -13.34
C LYS A 28 -1.58 -2.57 -12.37
N TYR A 29 -0.78 -1.52 -12.47
CA TYR A 29 0.38 -1.31 -11.61
C TYR A 29 0.40 0.15 -11.16
N PHE A 30 -0.02 0.38 -9.92
CA PHE A 30 -0.07 1.67 -9.23
C PHE A 30 -0.63 2.82 -10.08
N GLY A 31 -1.89 2.67 -10.53
CA GLY A 31 -2.57 3.67 -11.36
C GLY A 31 -2.26 3.60 -12.86
N SER A 32 -1.14 2.98 -13.25
CA SER A 32 -0.81 2.68 -14.65
C SER A 32 -1.46 1.37 -15.11
N THR A 33 -1.75 1.28 -16.41
CA THR A 33 -2.33 0.07 -17.03
C THR A 33 -1.46 -0.39 -18.19
N TYR A 34 -1.01 -1.63 -18.14
CA TYR A 34 -0.05 -2.22 -19.06
C TYR A 34 -0.64 -3.38 -19.85
N ASN A 35 -0.44 -3.35 -21.17
CA ASN A 35 -0.83 -4.44 -22.07
C ASN A 35 0.34 -5.35 -22.44
N HIS A 36 1.55 -5.00 -22.02
CA HIS A 36 2.76 -5.73 -22.35
C HIS A 36 3.61 -5.91 -21.10
N ILE A 37 4.39 -6.99 -21.10
CA ILE A 37 5.41 -7.26 -20.09
C ILE A 37 6.66 -7.83 -20.76
N PHE A 38 7.80 -7.65 -20.12
CA PHE A 38 9.09 -8.20 -20.54
C PHE A 38 9.70 -8.96 -19.36
N VAL A 39 10.25 -10.15 -19.63
CA VAL A 39 10.94 -10.98 -18.63
C VAL A 39 12.43 -10.89 -18.87
N ASN A 40 13.17 -10.38 -17.89
CA ASN A 40 14.62 -10.21 -18.00
C ASN A 40 15.40 -11.39 -17.40
N ASN A 41 16.55 -11.72 -17.99
CA ASN A 41 17.38 -12.80 -17.51
C ASN A 41 17.96 -12.52 -16.11
N ASN A 42 18.21 -11.24 -15.79
CA ASN A 42 18.73 -10.78 -14.51
C ASN A 42 17.68 -10.68 -13.39
N GLY A 43 16.46 -11.20 -13.61
CA GLY A 43 15.51 -11.45 -12.52
C GLY A 43 14.51 -10.33 -12.21
N HIS A 44 14.21 -9.50 -13.21
CA HIS A 44 13.18 -8.46 -13.14
C HIS A 44 12.21 -8.49 -14.33
N LEU A 45 11.08 -7.82 -14.13
CA LEU A 45 10.05 -7.57 -15.13
C LEU A 45 9.95 -6.07 -15.40
N THR A 46 9.73 -5.69 -16.65
CA THR A 46 9.38 -4.32 -17.07
C THR A 46 8.12 -4.34 -17.92
N PHE A 47 7.48 -3.17 -18.12
CA PHE A 47 6.22 -3.10 -18.85
C PHE A 47 6.26 -2.30 -20.17
N THR A 48 7.21 -1.38 -20.31
CA THR A 48 7.28 -0.48 -21.48
C THR A 48 8.29 -0.97 -22.53
N GLU A 49 9.49 -1.32 -22.09
CA GLU A 49 10.57 -1.80 -22.96
C GLU A 49 11.55 -2.69 -22.16
N PRO A 50 12.33 -3.57 -22.83
CA PRO A 50 13.29 -4.43 -22.14
C PRO A 50 14.44 -3.60 -21.53
N LEU A 51 14.93 -4.03 -20.37
CA LEU A 51 16.04 -3.39 -19.68
C LEU A 51 17.24 -4.35 -19.58
N TYR A 52 18.27 -4.12 -20.40
CA TYR A 52 19.49 -4.92 -20.47
C TYR A 52 20.53 -4.45 -19.44
N SER A 53 20.22 -4.60 -18.15
CA SER A 53 21.12 -4.24 -17.05
C SER A 53 21.13 -5.31 -15.96
N TYR A 54 22.33 -5.71 -15.51
CA TYR A 54 22.53 -6.64 -14.40
C TYR A 54 22.66 -5.96 -13.03
N ASN A 55 22.96 -4.67 -13.01
CA ASN A 55 23.30 -3.95 -11.78
C ASN A 55 22.07 -3.21 -11.22
N PRO A 56 21.57 -3.59 -10.03
CA PRO A 56 20.36 -3.00 -9.45
C PRO A 56 20.56 -1.62 -8.78
N ILE A 57 21.68 -0.92 -9.01
CA ILE A 57 22.01 0.36 -8.34
C ILE A 57 21.27 1.58 -8.94
N LEU A 58 20.20 1.38 -9.71
CA LEU A 58 19.51 2.49 -10.39
C LEU A 58 18.13 2.75 -9.76
N LYS A 59 17.89 4.02 -9.40
CA LYS A 59 16.54 4.59 -9.47
C LYS A 59 16.10 4.43 -10.92
N SER A 60 15.31 3.41 -11.18
CA SER A 60 14.79 3.14 -12.51
C SER A 60 13.75 4.20 -12.84
N ASP A 61 13.88 4.87 -13.97
CA ASP A 61 12.87 5.73 -14.57
C ASP A 61 11.70 4.92 -15.17
N ARG A 62 11.40 3.77 -14.57
CA ARG A 62 10.51 2.74 -15.10
C ARG A 62 9.80 2.00 -13.97
N ASP A 63 8.62 1.52 -14.31
CA ASP A 63 7.89 0.55 -13.53
C ASP A 63 8.58 -0.83 -13.65
N ILE A 64 9.03 -1.35 -12.50
CA ILE A 64 9.78 -2.59 -12.38
C ILE A 64 9.22 -3.45 -11.25
N ILE A 65 9.10 -4.75 -11.52
CA ILE A 65 8.93 -5.78 -10.50
C ILE A 65 10.21 -6.62 -10.51
N ALA A 66 10.93 -6.65 -9.40
CA ALA A 66 12.22 -7.33 -9.27
C ALA A 66 12.15 -8.37 -8.15
N PRO A 67 11.66 -9.60 -8.40
CA PRO A 67 11.75 -10.67 -7.41
C PRO A 67 13.18 -10.89 -6.93
N LEU A 68 14.17 -10.86 -7.83
CA LEU A 68 15.57 -10.81 -7.46
C LEU A 68 16.36 -10.25 -8.64
N TRP A 69 16.68 -8.95 -8.61
CA TRP A 69 17.51 -8.33 -9.63
C TRP A 69 18.98 -8.42 -9.27
N THR A 70 19.74 -9.18 -10.04
CA THR A 70 21.19 -9.38 -9.91
C THR A 70 21.75 -9.92 -11.22
N ASP A 71 23.07 -9.91 -11.37
CA ASP A 71 23.77 -10.52 -12.51
C ASP A 71 23.63 -12.06 -12.55
N LEU A 72 22.78 -12.55 -13.45
CA LEU A 72 22.44 -13.96 -13.64
C LEU A 72 22.81 -14.41 -15.06
N ASP A 73 23.39 -15.61 -15.20
CA ASP A 73 23.90 -16.10 -16.48
C ASP A 73 23.28 -17.46 -16.85
N ASN A 74 22.15 -17.42 -17.56
CA ASN A 74 21.46 -18.63 -18.00
C ASN A 74 22.18 -19.39 -19.14
N ARG A 75 23.30 -18.87 -19.68
CA ARG A 75 24.17 -19.61 -20.61
C ARG A 75 24.95 -20.72 -19.91
N ARG A 76 25.10 -20.60 -18.58
CA ARG A 76 25.84 -21.55 -17.73
C ARG A 76 24.96 -22.64 -17.11
N GLY A 77 23.64 -22.54 -17.23
CA GLY A 77 22.70 -23.51 -16.69
C GLY A 77 21.38 -22.89 -16.28
N GLY A 78 20.48 -23.74 -15.76
CA GLY A 78 19.15 -23.34 -15.36
C GLY A 78 18.23 -23.00 -16.53
N SER A 79 17.05 -22.50 -16.21
CA SER A 79 16.10 -22.01 -17.21
C SER A 79 15.31 -20.83 -16.70
N ILE A 80 14.90 -19.98 -17.65
CA ILE A 80 14.02 -18.84 -17.38
C ILE A 80 12.82 -19.04 -18.28
N SER A 81 11.64 -19.10 -17.69
CA SER A 81 10.41 -19.39 -18.41
C SER A 81 9.27 -18.49 -17.98
N TYR A 82 8.32 -18.28 -18.88
CA TYR A 82 7.12 -17.53 -18.58
C TYR A 82 5.89 -18.08 -19.29
N ARG A 83 4.72 -17.79 -18.74
CA ARG A 83 3.41 -18.08 -19.35
C ARG A 83 2.35 -17.16 -18.78
N GLU A 84 1.30 -16.92 -19.57
CA GLU A 84 0.03 -16.43 -19.04
C GLU A 84 -0.96 -17.61 -18.97
N ASP A 85 -1.62 -17.76 -17.83
CA ASP A 85 -2.47 -18.91 -17.51
C ASP A 85 -3.87 -18.43 -17.13
N THR A 86 -4.86 -18.89 -17.90
CA THR A 86 -6.29 -18.63 -17.68
C THR A 86 -7.05 -19.90 -17.36
N SER A 87 -6.35 -20.99 -17.03
CA SER A 87 -6.99 -22.26 -16.69
C SER A 87 -7.70 -22.18 -15.33
N THR A 88 -8.87 -22.80 -15.22
CA THR A 88 -9.67 -22.79 -13.99
C THR A 88 -8.88 -23.27 -12.77
N ALA A 89 -7.99 -24.25 -12.94
CA ALA A 89 -7.18 -24.79 -11.86
C ALA A 89 -6.21 -23.75 -11.30
N VAL A 90 -5.44 -23.08 -12.16
CA VAL A 90 -4.47 -22.06 -11.73
C VAL A 90 -5.20 -20.83 -11.20
N LEU A 91 -6.25 -20.37 -11.88
CA LEU A 91 -7.05 -19.22 -11.42
C LEU A 91 -7.67 -19.46 -10.04
N ALA A 92 -8.15 -20.68 -9.76
CA ALA A 92 -8.66 -21.04 -8.43
C ALA A 92 -7.56 -21.00 -7.35
N GLN A 93 -6.36 -21.50 -7.66
CA GLN A 93 -5.22 -21.47 -6.74
C GLN A 93 -4.77 -20.05 -6.41
N VAL A 94 -4.55 -19.20 -7.41
CA VAL A 94 -4.12 -17.81 -7.18
C VAL A 94 -5.23 -16.99 -6.50
N THR A 95 -6.50 -17.27 -6.81
CA THR A 95 -7.64 -16.63 -6.12
C THR A 95 -7.66 -17.01 -4.64
N ALA A 96 -7.45 -18.29 -4.31
CA ALA A 96 -7.41 -18.75 -2.93
C ALA A 96 -6.22 -18.13 -2.16
N ALA A 97 -5.04 -18.08 -2.78
CA ALA A 97 -3.85 -17.46 -2.19
C ALA A 97 -4.10 -15.97 -1.89
N VAL A 98 -4.60 -15.19 -2.87
CA VAL A 98 -4.90 -13.77 -2.66
C VAL A 98 -5.95 -13.57 -1.58
N LYS A 99 -7.03 -14.37 -1.54
CA LYS A 99 -8.05 -14.27 -0.48
C LYS A 99 -7.50 -14.60 0.90
N GLN A 100 -6.52 -15.50 0.99
CA GLN A 100 -5.85 -15.82 2.24
C GLN A 100 -4.99 -14.64 2.73
N TYR A 101 -4.25 -14.00 1.82
CA TYR A 101 -3.30 -12.93 2.17
C TYR A 101 -3.97 -11.55 2.30
N PHE A 102 -5.06 -11.33 1.57
CA PHE A 102 -5.82 -10.08 1.53
C PHE A 102 -7.33 -10.32 1.74
N PRO A 103 -7.75 -10.81 2.93
CA PRO A 103 -9.13 -11.27 3.17
C PRO A 103 -10.19 -10.16 3.02
N ASN A 104 -9.78 -8.89 3.14
CA ASN A 104 -10.67 -7.74 3.02
C ASN A 104 -10.81 -7.20 1.59
N ILE A 105 -10.10 -7.76 0.62
CA ILE A 105 -10.15 -7.32 -0.78
C ILE A 105 -10.90 -8.36 -1.61
N PRO A 106 -12.12 -8.05 -2.10
CA PRO A 106 -12.84 -8.95 -2.98
C PRO A 106 -12.03 -9.22 -4.25
N PHE A 107 -11.71 -10.49 -4.48
CA PHE A 107 -10.91 -10.90 -5.62
C PHE A 107 -11.34 -12.23 -6.22
N ALA A 108 -11.31 -12.28 -7.55
CA ALA A 108 -11.36 -13.49 -8.36
C ALA A 108 -10.44 -13.25 -9.57
N ALA A 109 -9.42 -14.09 -9.73
CA ALA A 109 -8.48 -13.96 -10.83
C ALA A 109 -9.15 -14.32 -12.17
N THR A 110 -8.90 -13.52 -13.19
CA THR A 110 -9.25 -13.84 -14.58
C THR A 110 -8.03 -14.16 -15.42
N SER A 111 -6.83 -13.77 -14.95
CA SER A 111 -5.55 -14.17 -15.53
C SER A 111 -4.46 -14.29 -14.46
N ALA A 112 -3.45 -15.10 -14.75
CA ALA A 112 -2.22 -15.22 -13.97
C ALA A 112 -1.01 -15.24 -14.90
N PHE A 113 -0.14 -14.24 -14.83
CA PHE A 113 1.16 -14.26 -15.51
C PHE A 113 2.21 -14.84 -14.57
N VAL A 114 2.94 -15.86 -15.02
CA VAL A 114 3.94 -16.56 -14.20
C VAL A 114 5.28 -16.48 -14.91
N ALA A 115 6.30 -15.97 -14.23
CA ALA A 115 7.70 -16.04 -14.67
C ALA A 115 8.53 -16.78 -13.61
N THR A 116 9.38 -17.71 -14.05
CA THR A 116 10.18 -18.59 -13.17
C THR A 116 11.64 -18.58 -13.61
N TRP A 117 12.53 -18.37 -12.65
CA TRP A 117 13.97 -18.56 -12.76
C TRP A 117 14.29 -19.83 -11.97
N ASP A 118 14.56 -20.91 -12.70
CA ASP A 118 14.80 -22.24 -12.14
C ASP A 118 16.28 -22.58 -12.26
N SER A 119 16.96 -22.73 -11.12
CA SER A 119 18.37 -23.07 -11.00
C SER A 119 19.31 -22.21 -11.85
N VAL A 120 19.04 -20.90 -11.94
CA VAL A 120 19.82 -19.97 -12.77
C VAL A 120 21.12 -19.57 -12.05
N PRO A 121 22.30 -19.75 -12.65
CA PRO A 121 23.58 -19.40 -12.02
C PRO A 121 23.79 -17.90 -11.88
N TYR A 122 24.49 -17.48 -10.82
CA TYR A 122 25.12 -16.17 -10.78
C TYR A 122 26.24 -16.06 -11.82
N TYR A 123 26.41 -14.87 -12.41
CA TYR A 123 27.48 -14.62 -13.37
C TYR A 123 28.89 -14.88 -12.79
N ASN A 124 29.12 -14.55 -11.52
CA ASN A 124 30.39 -14.80 -10.84
C ASN A 124 30.62 -16.28 -10.45
N GLY A 125 29.65 -17.17 -10.68
CA GLY A 125 29.74 -18.60 -10.34
C GLY A 125 29.49 -18.94 -8.86
N GLY A 126 28.93 -18.01 -8.07
CA GLY A 126 28.70 -18.18 -6.62
C GLY A 126 27.58 -19.15 -6.21
N GLY A 127 26.89 -19.78 -7.17
CA GLY A 127 25.75 -20.67 -6.92
C GLY A 127 24.62 -20.41 -7.92
N VAL A 128 23.44 -20.95 -7.61
CA VAL A 128 22.21 -20.80 -8.41
C VAL A 128 21.08 -20.20 -7.58
N VAL A 129 20.08 -19.66 -8.26
CA VAL A 129 18.87 -19.10 -7.64
C VAL A 129 17.62 -19.75 -8.19
N ASN A 130 16.62 -19.92 -7.33
CA ASN A 130 15.30 -20.45 -7.65
C ASN A 130 14.24 -19.49 -7.13
N PHE A 131 13.48 -18.87 -8.04
CA PHE A 131 12.36 -18.02 -7.66
C PHE A 131 11.33 -17.91 -8.77
N GLN A 132 10.12 -17.54 -8.38
CA GLN A 132 8.98 -17.35 -9.25
C GLN A 132 8.24 -16.09 -8.87
N VAL A 133 7.72 -15.38 -9.86
CA VAL A 133 6.73 -14.33 -9.67
C VAL A 133 5.44 -14.69 -10.40
N VAL A 134 4.33 -14.46 -9.71
CA VAL A 134 2.98 -14.63 -10.22
C VAL A 134 2.29 -13.28 -10.12
N LEU A 135 1.94 -12.70 -11.26
CA LEU A 135 1.03 -11.58 -11.33
C LEU A 135 -0.38 -12.15 -11.40
N ALA A 136 -1.14 -12.03 -10.32
CA ALA A 136 -2.53 -12.48 -10.26
C ALA A 136 -3.44 -11.27 -10.45
N TYR A 137 -4.29 -11.27 -11.49
CA TYR A 137 -5.07 -10.08 -11.81
C TYR A 137 -6.46 -10.37 -12.38
N SER A 138 -7.29 -9.35 -12.24
CA SER A 138 -8.58 -9.19 -12.88
C SER A 138 -8.68 -7.82 -13.55
N VAL A 139 -9.80 -7.53 -14.20
CA VAL A 139 -10.07 -6.19 -14.77
C VAL A 139 -9.96 -5.07 -13.73
N HIS A 140 -10.16 -5.38 -12.44
CA HIS A 140 -10.16 -4.38 -11.37
C HIS A 140 -8.95 -4.48 -10.45
N ARG A 141 -8.43 -5.68 -10.21
CA ARG A 141 -7.46 -5.97 -9.15
C ARG A 141 -6.17 -6.55 -9.69
N SER A 142 -5.05 -6.25 -9.07
CA SER A 142 -3.74 -6.74 -9.48
C SER A 142 -2.86 -6.96 -8.26
N PHE A 143 -2.23 -8.13 -8.22
CA PHE A 143 -1.37 -8.57 -7.13
C PHE A 143 -0.06 -9.14 -7.68
N ILE A 144 1.02 -8.92 -6.94
CA ILE A 144 2.31 -9.59 -7.15
C ILE A 144 2.44 -10.64 -6.06
N LEU A 145 2.67 -11.89 -6.43
CA LEU A 145 3.06 -12.95 -5.52
C LEU A 145 4.47 -13.41 -5.91
N ILE A 146 5.40 -13.41 -4.98
CA ILE A 146 6.77 -13.87 -5.18
C ILE A 146 6.99 -15.10 -4.33
N ASN A 147 7.50 -16.16 -4.94
CA ASN A 147 7.81 -17.42 -4.30
C ASN A 147 9.31 -17.70 -4.48
N TYR A 148 10.06 -17.72 -3.38
CA TYR A 148 11.47 -18.08 -3.37
C TYR A 148 11.62 -19.57 -3.04
N GLY A 149 12.39 -20.27 -3.87
CA GLY A 149 12.99 -21.56 -3.53
C GLY A 149 14.36 -21.35 -2.90
N ASP A 150 15.33 -22.20 -3.21
CA ASP A 150 16.70 -22.00 -2.76
C ASP A 150 17.38 -20.84 -3.51
N VAL A 151 17.85 -19.84 -2.75
CA VAL A 151 18.64 -18.71 -3.26
C VAL A 151 20.03 -18.79 -2.64
N ALA A 152 21.06 -19.07 -3.45
CA ALA A 152 22.43 -19.16 -2.96
C ALA A 152 22.98 -17.81 -2.45
N ALA A 153 23.97 -17.85 -1.57
CA ALA A 153 24.64 -16.64 -1.11
C ALA A 153 25.46 -16.02 -2.25
N THR A 154 25.53 -14.68 -2.27
CA THR A 154 26.31 -13.95 -3.28
C THR A 154 26.95 -12.69 -2.70
N THR A 155 28.06 -12.28 -3.31
CA THR A 155 28.72 -11.00 -3.08
C THR A 155 28.40 -9.97 -4.16
N GLN A 156 27.64 -10.36 -5.20
CA GLN A 156 27.15 -9.43 -6.22
C GLN A 156 26.16 -8.44 -5.60
N SER A 157 26.02 -7.27 -6.20
CA SER A 157 24.92 -6.37 -5.86
C SER A 157 23.60 -7.01 -6.30
N TRP A 158 22.63 -7.01 -5.40
CA TRP A 158 21.30 -7.56 -5.64
C TRP A 158 20.24 -6.67 -4.99
N LEU A 159 19.01 -6.70 -5.52
CA LEU A 159 17.84 -6.08 -4.92
C LEU A 159 16.62 -6.98 -5.13
N ALA A 160 15.67 -6.95 -4.20
CA ALA A 160 14.39 -7.64 -4.32
C ALA A 160 13.26 -6.70 -3.90
N GLY A 161 12.18 -6.64 -4.68
CA GLY A 161 11.09 -5.70 -4.45
C GLY A 161 10.41 -5.21 -5.73
N TYR A 162 9.90 -3.98 -5.70
CA TYR A 162 9.29 -3.31 -6.85
C TYR A 162 9.46 -1.78 -6.76
N HIS A 163 9.31 -1.11 -7.89
CA HIS A 163 9.46 0.35 -8.01
C HIS A 163 8.54 0.90 -9.11
N THR A 164 8.00 2.11 -8.92
CA THR A 164 7.30 2.88 -9.95
C THR A 164 8.16 4.02 -10.49
N VAL A 165 7.94 4.42 -11.74
CA VAL A 165 8.68 5.48 -12.43
C VAL A 165 8.73 6.81 -11.66
N ASP A 166 7.66 7.15 -10.95
CA ASP A 166 7.56 8.37 -10.13
C ASP A 166 8.16 8.22 -8.72
N SER A 167 8.68 7.03 -8.39
CA SER A 167 9.16 6.62 -7.06
C SER A 167 8.13 6.73 -5.94
N VAL A 168 6.86 7.02 -6.25
CA VAL A 168 5.79 7.18 -5.26
C VAL A 168 5.46 5.84 -4.60
N ASN A 169 5.45 4.76 -5.38
CA ASN A 169 5.22 3.41 -4.89
C ASN A 169 6.46 2.57 -5.13
N SER A 170 7.19 2.28 -4.06
CA SER A 170 8.33 1.37 -4.11
C SER A 170 8.43 0.57 -2.82
N TYR A 171 8.99 -0.62 -2.93
CA TYR A 171 9.26 -1.48 -1.79
C TYR A 171 10.54 -2.27 -2.05
N THR A 172 11.43 -2.28 -1.07
CA THR A 172 12.62 -3.13 -1.07
C THR A 172 12.48 -4.14 0.07
N ILE A 173 12.62 -5.42 -0.24
CA ILE A 173 12.55 -6.48 0.77
C ILE A 173 13.72 -6.33 1.76
N PRO A 174 13.46 -6.08 3.05
CA PRO A 174 14.47 -5.63 4.00
C PRO A 174 15.27 -6.80 4.62
N VAL A 175 15.90 -7.62 3.79
CA VAL A 175 16.77 -8.72 4.25
C VAL A 175 18.24 -8.40 4.04
N LYS A 176 19.11 -8.99 4.87
CA LYS A 176 20.54 -8.66 4.90
C LYS A 176 21.36 -9.45 3.89
N SER A 177 20.82 -10.56 3.39
CA SER A 177 21.49 -11.44 2.44
C SER A 177 20.48 -12.11 1.51
N ALA A 178 20.89 -12.45 0.28
CA ALA A 178 20.01 -13.09 -0.70
C ALA A 178 19.35 -14.40 -0.20
N PRO A 179 20.03 -15.28 0.56
CA PRO A 179 19.39 -16.50 1.10
C PRO A 179 18.25 -16.24 2.09
N GLU A 180 18.24 -15.09 2.77
CA GLU A 180 17.15 -14.74 3.69
C GLU A 180 15.82 -14.52 2.96
N LEU A 181 15.83 -14.28 1.65
CA LEU A 181 14.61 -14.23 0.82
C LEU A 181 13.78 -15.51 0.95
N SER A 182 14.43 -16.68 1.00
CA SER A 182 13.78 -17.99 1.15
C SER A 182 13.15 -18.23 2.52
N SER A 183 13.52 -17.43 3.53
CA SER A 183 13.04 -17.56 4.92
C SER A 183 12.22 -16.37 5.41
N SER A 184 12.20 -15.26 4.67
CA SER A 184 11.48 -14.03 5.02
C SER A 184 10.11 -13.96 4.34
N SER A 185 9.22 -13.11 4.85
CA SER A 185 7.85 -12.97 4.35
C SER A 185 7.15 -11.75 4.93
N ASN A 186 6.24 -11.13 4.17
CA ASN A 186 5.27 -10.16 4.68
C ASN A 186 3.87 -10.75 4.95
N ILE A 187 3.69 -12.04 4.67
CA ILE A 187 2.41 -12.77 4.82
C ILE A 187 2.54 -13.96 5.78
N ASN A 188 3.64 -14.02 6.53
CA ASN A 188 3.94 -15.07 7.50
C ASN A 188 3.99 -16.49 6.88
N VAL A 189 4.45 -16.58 5.63
CA VAL A 189 4.72 -17.84 4.92
C VAL A 189 6.14 -17.75 4.35
N ASN A 190 7.08 -18.50 4.94
CA ASN A 190 8.51 -18.44 4.57
C ASN A 190 8.71 -18.49 3.04
N GLY A 191 9.53 -17.57 2.53
CA GLY A 191 9.86 -17.52 1.10
C GLY A 191 8.75 -16.95 0.24
N HIS A 192 7.63 -16.50 0.81
CA HIS A 192 6.51 -15.96 0.05
C HIS A 192 6.28 -14.50 0.42
N TRP A 193 6.16 -13.68 -0.62
CA TRP A 193 5.84 -12.26 -0.50
C TRP A 193 4.65 -11.93 -1.38
N ALA A 194 3.73 -11.11 -0.88
CA ALA A 194 2.55 -10.71 -1.64
C ALA A 194 2.28 -9.22 -1.54
N PHE A 195 1.95 -8.58 -2.66
CA PHE A 195 1.69 -7.15 -2.75
C PHE A 195 0.42 -6.90 -3.55
N HIS A 196 -0.44 -6.03 -3.04
CA HIS A 196 -1.56 -5.45 -3.79
C HIS A 196 -1.06 -4.21 -4.53
N VAL A 197 -1.25 -4.16 -5.86
CA VAL A 197 -0.53 -3.20 -6.72
C VAL A 197 -1.42 -2.55 -7.79
N ASP A 198 -2.75 -2.64 -7.69
CA ASP A 198 -3.63 -2.00 -8.69
C ASP A 198 -3.74 -0.46 -8.53
N GLY A 199 -3.13 0.10 -7.47
CA GLY A 199 -3.20 1.51 -7.10
C GLY A 199 -4.44 1.89 -6.29
N SER A 200 -5.32 0.95 -5.97
CA SER A 200 -6.40 1.19 -5.01
C SER A 200 -5.88 1.04 -3.58
N PRO A 201 -6.36 1.89 -2.66
CA PRO A 201 -5.87 1.89 -1.29
C PRO A 201 -6.27 0.61 -0.55
N ASN A 202 -5.36 0.07 0.27
CA ASN A 202 -5.68 -0.99 1.23
C ASN A 202 -6.42 -0.39 2.42
N LEU A 203 -7.75 -0.36 2.33
CA LEU A 203 -8.60 0.25 3.35
C LEU A 203 -9.14 -0.81 4.35
N PRO A 204 -9.19 -0.51 5.66
CA PRO A 204 -9.93 -1.31 6.63
C PRO A 204 -11.40 -1.48 6.21
N THR A 205 -12.04 -2.58 6.60
CA THR A 205 -13.44 -2.90 6.24
C THR A 205 -14.44 -1.84 6.71
N ASN A 206 -14.09 -1.06 7.75
CA ASN A 206 -14.91 0.01 8.31
C ASN A 206 -14.56 1.41 7.76
N PHE A 207 -13.59 1.52 6.85
CA PHE A 207 -13.25 2.78 6.21
C PHE A 207 -14.44 3.29 5.41
N LEU A 208 -14.86 4.53 5.68
CA LEU A 208 -16.01 5.11 5.00
C LEU A 208 -15.61 5.47 3.57
N SER A 209 -16.41 5.00 2.61
CA SER A 209 -16.23 5.36 1.20
C SER A 209 -16.55 6.84 1.01
N SER A 210 -15.84 7.49 0.09
CA SER A 210 -16.13 8.88 -0.28
C SER A 210 -17.56 9.03 -0.75
N GLY A 211 -18.33 9.84 -0.04
CA GLY A 211 -19.76 10.05 -0.26
C GLY A 211 -20.08 11.32 -1.06
N ASP A 212 -21.34 11.45 -1.47
CA ASP A 212 -21.86 12.67 -2.07
C ASP A 212 -21.75 13.84 -1.08
N GLY A 213 -21.05 14.92 -1.45
CA GLY A 213 -20.89 16.12 -0.64
C GLY A 213 -19.55 16.28 0.08
N GLU A 214 -18.55 15.45 -0.23
CA GLU A 214 -17.17 15.71 0.19
C GLU A 214 -16.63 17.04 -0.37
N ILE A 215 -15.92 17.77 0.49
CA ILE A 215 -15.21 18.99 0.14
C ILE A 215 -13.73 18.66 0.06
N MET A 216 -13.10 19.02 -1.06
CA MET A 216 -11.66 18.87 -1.25
C MET A 216 -10.90 20.03 -0.59
N SER A 217 -9.91 19.71 0.23
CA SER A 217 -8.95 20.71 0.70
C SER A 217 -8.09 21.21 -0.46
N ARG A 218 -7.64 22.46 -0.39
CA ARG A 218 -6.73 23.03 -1.39
C ARG A 218 -5.36 22.35 -1.29
N PRO A 219 -4.77 21.90 -2.41
CA PRO A 219 -3.39 21.41 -2.42
C PRO A 219 -2.40 22.48 -1.94
N ALA A 220 -1.60 22.14 -0.93
CA ALA A 220 -0.61 23.03 -0.31
C ALA A 220 0.36 22.23 0.55
N GLU A 221 1.60 22.70 0.72
CA GLU A 221 2.56 22.08 1.65
C GLU A 221 2.02 22.14 3.09
N ASP A 222 1.97 23.33 3.69
CA ASP A 222 1.55 23.52 5.09
C ASP A 222 0.15 24.17 5.17
N GLY A 223 -0.78 23.68 4.37
CA GLY A 223 -2.14 24.22 4.28
C GLY A 223 -3.08 23.78 5.40
N SER A 224 -4.17 24.53 5.57
CA SER A 224 -5.32 24.15 6.39
C SER A 224 -6.60 24.57 5.66
N SER A 225 -7.71 23.87 5.91
CA SER A 225 -9.02 24.28 5.40
C SER A 225 -9.45 25.66 5.93
N ASP A 226 -10.42 26.27 5.25
CA ASP A 226 -11.24 27.33 5.84
C ASP A 226 -12.06 26.77 7.03
N VAL A 227 -12.71 27.64 7.81
CA VAL A 227 -13.52 27.20 8.97
C VAL A 227 -14.67 26.29 8.54
N ILE A 228 -14.82 25.15 9.21
CA ILE A 228 -15.91 24.21 9.00
C ILE A 228 -16.81 24.25 10.21
N PHE A 229 -18.05 24.73 10.05
CA PHE A 229 -19.04 24.73 11.13
C PHE A 229 -19.72 23.37 11.23
N LEU A 230 -19.67 22.77 12.42
CA LEU A 230 -20.34 21.51 12.73
C LEU A 230 -21.84 21.75 12.91
N ARG A 231 -22.67 20.89 12.32
CA ARG A 231 -24.14 20.94 12.44
C ARG A 231 -24.60 20.70 13.87
N GLN A 232 -23.83 19.95 14.65
CA GLN A 232 -24.05 19.74 16.06
C GLN A 232 -22.75 19.95 16.84
N PRO A 233 -22.81 20.45 18.09
CA PRO A 233 -21.61 20.65 18.88
C PRO A 233 -20.89 19.33 19.17
N PHE A 234 -19.59 19.27 18.90
CA PHE A 234 -18.72 18.15 19.23
C PHE A 234 -18.11 18.34 20.62
N LYS A 235 -18.17 17.31 21.46
CA LYS A 235 -17.56 17.35 22.81
C LYS A 235 -16.20 16.68 22.79
N TYR A 236 -15.18 17.39 23.27
CA TYR A 236 -13.81 16.92 23.35
C TYR A 236 -13.25 17.22 24.74
N PHE A 237 -13.08 16.19 25.57
CA PHE A 237 -12.57 16.28 26.96
C PHE A 237 -13.23 17.40 27.79
N GLY A 238 -14.57 17.41 27.81
CA GLY A 238 -15.36 18.38 28.58
C GLY A 238 -15.50 19.76 27.94
N ARG A 239 -14.83 20.04 26.82
CA ARG A 239 -15.01 21.24 26.00
C ARG A 239 -15.98 20.95 24.86
N THR A 240 -16.66 22.00 24.40
CA THR A 240 -17.65 21.92 23.32
C THR A 240 -17.23 22.80 22.16
N TYR A 241 -17.16 22.22 20.97
CA TYR A 241 -16.73 22.86 19.74
C TYR A 241 -17.84 22.86 18.69
N ASN A 242 -18.04 24.00 18.04
CA ASN A 242 -18.99 24.16 16.92
C ASN A 242 -18.29 24.31 15.58
N GLN A 243 -16.97 24.21 15.57
CA GLN A 243 -16.16 24.40 14.37
C GLN A 243 -14.94 23.48 14.41
N ILE A 244 -14.40 23.17 13.24
CA ILE A 244 -13.23 22.33 13.05
C ILE A 244 -12.46 22.80 11.81
N PHE A 245 -11.17 22.45 11.74
CA PHE A 245 -10.30 22.69 10.59
C PHE A 245 -9.55 21.39 10.26
N VAL A 246 -9.37 21.12 8.97
CA VAL A 246 -8.63 19.96 8.47
C VAL A 246 -7.29 20.42 7.94
N ASN A 247 -6.21 19.86 8.47
CA ASN A 247 -4.86 20.24 8.10
C ASN A 247 -4.25 19.34 7.03
N ASN A 248 -3.44 19.92 6.13
CA ASN A 248 -2.80 19.13 5.09
C ASN A 248 -1.77 18.12 5.66
N ASN A 249 -1.19 18.42 6.82
CA ASN A 249 -0.18 17.61 7.53
C ASN A 249 -0.79 16.60 8.52
N GLY A 250 -2.04 16.22 8.33
CA GLY A 250 -2.61 15.02 8.98
C GLY A 250 -3.14 15.19 10.39
N TYR A 251 -3.68 16.37 10.71
CA TYR A 251 -4.33 16.64 11.99
C TYR A 251 -5.55 17.57 11.85
N LEU A 252 -6.37 17.63 12.91
CA LEU A 252 -7.54 18.49 13.05
C LEU A 252 -7.33 19.48 14.20
N THR A 253 -7.84 20.71 14.04
CA THR A 253 -7.90 21.73 15.11
C THR A 253 -9.33 22.25 15.27
N PHE A 254 -9.65 22.85 16.41
CA PHE A 254 -11.01 23.36 16.70
C PHE A 254 -11.13 24.88 16.87
N THR A 255 -10.01 25.58 17.04
CA THR A 255 -10.02 27.02 17.37
C THR A 255 -9.63 27.89 16.18
N GLU A 256 -8.56 27.54 15.48
CA GLU A 256 -8.06 28.28 14.32
C GLU A 256 -7.28 27.36 13.36
N PRO A 257 -7.15 27.73 12.07
CA PRO A 257 -6.31 26.99 11.14
C PRO A 257 -4.84 27.10 11.56
N LEU A 258 -4.06 26.04 11.32
CA LEU A 258 -2.66 25.99 11.72
C LEU A 258 -1.76 25.54 10.57
N SER A 259 -1.01 26.45 9.97
CA SER A 259 -0.05 26.11 8.90
C SER A 259 1.30 25.67 9.47
N ALA A 260 1.39 24.44 9.95
CA ALA A 260 2.64 23.86 10.47
C ALA A 260 2.77 22.37 10.09
N TYR A 261 3.98 21.91 9.78
CA TYR A 261 4.25 20.50 9.44
C TYR A 261 4.48 19.59 10.64
N THR A 262 4.91 20.17 11.75
CA THR A 262 4.92 19.55 13.07
C THR A 262 4.51 20.65 14.04
N PRO A 263 3.27 20.64 14.58
CA PRO A 263 2.96 21.50 15.68
C PRO A 263 3.89 21.09 16.80
N PHE A 264 4.81 21.97 17.20
CA PHE A 264 5.28 21.89 18.57
C PHE A 264 4.00 21.93 19.39
N LEU A 265 3.69 20.85 20.10
CA LEU A 265 2.53 20.69 20.98
C LEU A 265 2.62 21.77 22.07
N ASP A 266 2.33 23.00 21.68
CA ASP A 266 2.17 24.13 22.55
C ASP A 266 0.87 23.83 23.30
N SER A 267 1.03 23.51 24.58
CA SER A 267 0.09 22.88 25.51
C SER A 267 -1.30 23.52 25.67
N ALA A 268 -1.65 24.53 24.86
CA ALA A 268 -2.88 25.29 24.94
C ALA A 268 -3.95 24.91 23.89
N ARG A 269 -3.65 24.04 22.92
CA ARG A 269 -4.54 23.75 21.79
C ARG A 269 -5.08 22.33 21.81
N ASP A 270 -6.38 22.21 21.55
CA ASP A 270 -7.03 20.92 21.32
C ASP A 270 -6.84 20.50 19.86
N ILE A 271 -6.19 19.36 19.68
CA ILE A 271 -5.76 18.82 18.40
C ILE A 271 -6.09 17.33 18.37
N ILE A 272 -6.59 16.84 17.23
CA ILE A 272 -6.66 15.40 16.93
C ILE A 272 -5.64 15.13 15.84
N ALA A 273 -4.59 14.37 16.14
CA ALA A 273 -3.45 14.15 15.25
C ALA A 273 -3.23 12.66 14.97
N PRO A 274 -4.03 12.04 14.10
CA PRO A 274 -3.86 10.63 13.74
C PRO A 274 -2.50 10.35 13.12
N LEU A 275 -2.00 11.23 12.25
CA LEU A 275 -0.66 11.13 11.70
C LEU A 275 -0.16 12.53 11.38
N CYS A 276 0.49 13.16 12.35
CA CYS A 276 1.07 14.47 12.15
C CYS A 276 2.50 14.37 11.63
N THR A 277 2.68 14.75 10.37
CA THR A 277 3.97 14.74 9.69
C THR A 277 3.93 15.66 8.48
N ARG A 278 5.09 15.96 7.90
CA ARG A 278 5.17 16.84 6.72
C ARG A 278 4.67 16.12 5.47
N LEU A 279 3.45 16.40 5.07
CA LEU A 279 2.82 15.85 3.88
C LEU A 279 2.85 16.89 2.74
N ASP A 280 2.82 16.42 1.49
CA ASP A 280 2.78 17.30 0.31
C ASP A 280 1.84 16.77 -0.75
N ASN A 281 0.61 17.31 -0.78
CA ASN A 281 -0.42 16.92 -1.74
C ASN A 281 -0.47 17.80 -3.01
N ARG A 282 0.57 18.60 -3.30
CA ARG A 282 0.56 19.51 -4.48
C ARG A 282 0.63 18.78 -5.81
N HIS A 283 1.26 17.62 -5.83
CA HIS A 283 1.54 16.84 -7.05
C HIS A 283 0.65 15.60 -7.17
N SER A 284 0.30 14.97 -6.05
CA SER A 284 -0.51 13.77 -6.00
C SER A 284 -1.16 13.58 -4.62
N GLY A 285 -2.08 12.63 -4.52
CA GLY A 285 -2.87 12.41 -3.32
C GLY A 285 -3.97 13.45 -3.13
N SER A 286 -4.86 13.19 -2.19
CA SER A 286 -6.02 14.05 -1.95
C SER A 286 -6.38 14.13 -0.47
N ILE A 287 -6.98 15.25 -0.08
CA ILE A 287 -7.45 15.47 1.29
C ILE A 287 -8.89 15.96 1.18
N SER A 288 -9.82 15.22 1.75
CA SER A 288 -11.24 15.52 1.70
C SER A 288 -11.88 15.47 3.08
N TYR A 289 -13.00 16.15 3.24
CA TYR A 289 -13.78 16.12 4.46
C TYR A 289 -15.27 16.33 4.22
N SER A 290 -16.08 15.83 5.14
CA SER A 290 -17.54 15.97 5.13
C SER A 290 -18.13 15.84 6.52
N GLU A 291 -19.32 16.40 6.73
CA GLU A 291 -20.17 16.06 7.87
C GLU A 291 -21.39 15.28 7.36
N ASP A 292 -21.40 13.99 7.65
CA ASP A 292 -22.36 13.03 7.15
C ASP A 292 -23.46 12.76 8.20
N THR A 293 -24.70 12.80 7.74
CA THR A 293 -25.91 12.50 8.52
C THR A 293 -26.77 11.43 7.85
N SER A 294 -26.23 10.73 6.86
CA SER A 294 -26.90 9.66 6.13
C SER A 294 -27.08 8.44 7.02
N THR A 295 -28.21 7.75 6.87
CA THR A 295 -28.52 6.56 7.67
C THR A 295 -27.47 5.46 7.51
N ALA A 296 -26.85 5.34 6.32
CA ALA A 296 -25.82 4.34 6.04
C ALA A 296 -24.55 4.59 6.86
N VAL A 297 -23.99 5.81 6.79
CA VAL A 297 -22.78 6.16 7.54
C VAL A 297 -23.05 6.14 9.04
N LEU A 298 -24.18 6.71 9.50
CA LEU A 298 -24.54 6.71 10.92
C LEU A 298 -24.70 5.28 11.48
N ALA A 299 -25.29 4.36 10.71
CA ALA A 299 -25.38 2.96 11.12
C ALA A 299 -24.01 2.29 11.20
N GLN A 300 -23.13 2.53 10.22
CA GLN A 300 -21.78 1.95 10.19
C GLN A 300 -20.93 2.44 11.37
N VAL A 301 -20.87 3.77 11.62
CA VAL A 301 -20.08 4.31 12.73
C VAL A 301 -20.67 3.93 14.09
N THR A 302 -22.00 3.82 14.19
CA THR A 302 -22.67 3.34 15.41
C THR A 302 -22.33 1.88 15.68
N ALA A 303 -22.36 1.03 14.65
CA ALA A 303 -21.97 -0.38 14.76
C ALA A 303 -20.50 -0.51 15.18
N ALA A 304 -19.60 0.27 14.58
CA ALA A 304 -18.20 0.31 14.96
C ALA A 304 -18.03 0.70 16.44
N VAL A 305 -18.64 1.81 16.89
CA VAL A 305 -18.56 2.22 18.30
C VAL A 305 -19.11 1.14 19.24
N ASN A 306 -20.27 0.57 18.95
CA ASN A 306 -20.90 -0.44 19.80
C ASN A 306 -20.13 -1.76 19.83
N GLN A 307 -19.39 -2.11 18.77
CA GLN A 307 -18.51 -3.27 18.74
C GLN A 307 -17.37 -3.15 19.76
N TYR A 308 -16.76 -1.97 19.87
CA TYR A 308 -15.61 -1.73 20.76
C TYR A 308 -16.01 -1.23 22.15
N PHE A 309 -17.18 -0.60 22.29
CA PHE A 309 -17.73 -0.11 23.56
C PHE A 309 -19.15 -0.65 23.83
N PRO A 310 -19.32 -1.98 23.95
CA PRO A 310 -20.66 -2.60 24.05
C PRO A 310 -21.47 -2.17 25.28
N ASN A 311 -20.80 -1.67 26.33
CA ASN A 311 -21.42 -1.23 27.57
C ASN A 311 -21.78 0.27 27.59
N ILE A 312 -21.51 0.99 26.50
CA ILE A 312 -21.75 2.43 26.39
C ILE A 312 -22.84 2.65 25.34
N PRO A 313 -24.13 2.80 25.74
CA PRO A 313 -25.21 3.02 24.78
C PRO A 313 -24.91 4.21 23.85
N PHE A 314 -24.86 3.94 22.56
CA PHE A 314 -24.54 4.95 21.57
C PHE A 314 -25.30 4.73 20.26
N ALA A 315 -25.77 5.85 19.73
CA ALA A 315 -26.30 5.99 18.38
C ALA A 315 -25.84 7.35 17.86
N ALA A 316 -25.08 7.35 16.77
CA ALA A 316 -24.58 8.58 16.16
C ALA A 316 -25.74 9.35 15.53
N THR A 317 -25.76 10.67 15.75
CA THR A 317 -26.65 11.59 15.01
C THR A 317 -25.87 12.43 14.01
N SER A 318 -24.53 12.44 14.10
CA SER A 318 -23.63 13.10 13.16
C SER A 318 -22.29 12.36 13.10
N ALA A 319 -21.66 12.39 11.94
CA ALA A 319 -20.30 11.89 11.74
C ALA A 319 -19.50 12.93 10.94
N PHE A 320 -18.42 13.47 11.52
CA PHE A 320 -17.46 14.26 10.73
C PHE A 320 -16.36 13.33 10.23
N VAL A 321 -16.10 13.34 8.92
CA VAL A 321 -15.13 12.47 8.26
C VAL A 321 -14.07 13.34 7.63
N ALA A 322 -12.80 13.05 7.89
CA ALA A 322 -11.66 13.64 7.19
C ALA A 322 -10.75 12.52 6.68
N THR A 323 -10.40 12.56 5.41
CA THR A 323 -9.64 11.53 4.72
C THR A 323 -8.40 12.14 4.07
N TRP A 324 -7.24 11.53 4.32
CA TRP A 324 -6.02 11.73 3.56
C TRP A 324 -5.86 10.47 2.72
N ASP A 325 -5.94 10.60 1.40
CA ASP A 325 -5.85 9.47 0.48
C ASP A 325 -4.60 9.60 -0.40
N SER A 326 -3.70 8.64 -0.25
CA SER A 326 -2.47 8.51 -1.03
C SER A 326 -1.63 9.78 -1.03
N VAL A 327 -1.57 10.47 0.12
CA VAL A 327 -0.87 11.74 0.28
C VAL A 327 0.63 11.50 0.46
N PRO A 328 1.51 12.06 -0.38
CA PRO A 328 2.95 11.87 -0.26
C PRO A 328 3.56 12.47 1.01
N TYR A 329 4.59 11.82 1.56
CA TYR A 329 5.52 12.50 2.45
C TYR A 329 6.34 13.53 1.68
N HIS A 330 6.64 14.67 2.30
CA HIS A 330 7.47 15.71 1.68
C HIS A 330 8.87 15.22 1.31
N ASN A 331 9.45 14.28 2.06
CA ASN A 331 10.77 13.70 1.72
C ASN A 331 10.74 12.68 0.56
N GLY A 332 9.56 12.36 0.02
CA GLY A 332 9.39 11.33 -1.02
C GLY A 332 9.48 9.90 -0.51
N GLY A 333 9.36 9.66 0.81
CA GLY A 333 9.37 8.32 1.42
C GLY A 333 8.11 7.48 1.18
N GLY A 334 7.37 7.74 0.10
CA GLY A 334 6.08 7.10 -0.19
C GLY A 334 4.86 7.93 0.20
N VAL A 335 3.70 7.28 0.28
CA VAL A 335 2.39 7.90 0.52
C VAL A 335 1.69 7.36 1.77
N VAL A 336 0.72 8.12 2.26
CA VAL A 336 -0.12 7.74 3.39
C VAL A 336 -1.61 7.85 3.04
N THR A 337 -2.38 6.86 3.49
CA THR A 337 -3.83 6.82 3.44
C THR A 337 -4.36 6.54 4.83
N PHE A 338 -5.13 7.47 5.39
CA PHE A 338 -5.81 7.30 6.67
C PHE A 338 -7.05 8.20 6.75
N GLN A 339 -7.95 7.86 7.66
CA GLN A 339 -9.21 8.56 7.87
C GLN A 339 -9.50 8.77 9.35
N VAL A 340 -10.07 9.93 9.67
CA VAL A 340 -10.59 10.25 11.00
C VAL A 340 -12.09 10.37 10.90
N VAL A 341 -12.79 9.70 11.82
CA VAL A 341 -14.23 9.83 11.96
C VAL A 341 -14.55 10.26 13.38
N LEU A 342 -15.15 11.44 13.51
CA LEU A 342 -15.76 11.90 14.75
C LEU A 342 -17.20 11.44 14.75
N ALA A 343 -17.53 10.41 15.52
CA ALA A 343 -18.91 9.92 15.67
C ALA A 343 -19.52 10.51 16.94
N TYR A 344 -20.62 11.26 16.82
CA TYR A 344 -21.20 11.95 17.97
C TYR A 344 -22.71 12.08 17.93
N ASN A 345 -23.25 12.31 19.13
CA ASN A 345 -24.58 12.81 19.37
C ASN A 345 -24.54 13.88 20.48
N VAL A 346 -25.71 14.39 20.87
CA VAL A 346 -25.83 15.44 21.90
C VAL A 346 -25.24 15.06 23.27
N HIS A 347 -25.06 13.77 23.54
CA HIS A 347 -24.57 13.25 24.81
C HIS A 347 -23.10 12.83 24.76
N ARG A 348 -22.65 12.21 23.66
CA ARG A 348 -21.39 11.47 23.56
C ARG A 348 -20.71 11.70 22.22
N SER A 349 -19.40 11.61 22.24
CA SER A 349 -18.48 11.79 21.12
C SER A 349 -17.38 10.75 21.20
N PHE A 350 -17.01 10.21 20.06
CA PHE A 350 -15.98 9.20 19.86
C PHE A 350 -15.10 9.63 18.69
N ILE A 351 -13.82 9.25 18.76
CA ILE A 351 -12.86 9.40 17.67
C ILE A 351 -12.52 8.00 17.17
N LEU A 352 -12.71 7.78 15.88
CA LEU A 352 -12.30 6.57 15.17
C LEU A 352 -11.19 6.98 14.21
N ILE A 353 -10.05 6.27 14.26
CA ILE A 353 -8.95 6.47 13.32
C ILE A 353 -8.76 5.18 12.55
N TYR A 354 -8.77 5.28 11.24
CA TYR A 354 -8.59 4.18 10.31
C TYR A 354 -7.31 4.38 9.51
N TYR A 355 -6.34 3.47 9.65
CA TYR A 355 -5.12 3.49 8.85
C TYR A 355 -5.26 2.52 7.67
N GLY A 356 -5.14 3.08 6.47
CA GLY A 356 -5.01 2.32 5.23
C GLY A 356 -3.53 2.03 4.94
N ASP A 357 -3.08 2.35 3.73
CA ASP A 357 -1.66 2.26 3.36
C ASP A 357 -0.87 3.42 3.95
N VAL A 358 -0.02 3.15 4.94
CA VAL A 358 0.93 4.14 5.48
C VAL A 358 2.34 3.64 5.18
N ALA A 359 3.02 4.28 4.23
CA ALA A 359 4.40 3.91 3.87
C ALA A 359 5.38 4.19 5.02
N GLU A 360 6.43 3.38 5.13
CA GLU A 360 7.53 3.62 6.05
C GLU A 360 8.32 4.85 5.61
N THR A 361 8.76 5.67 6.58
CA THR A 361 9.53 6.87 6.29
C THR A 361 10.55 7.15 7.38
N GLU A 362 11.68 7.72 7.00
CA GLU A 362 12.65 8.32 7.92
C GLU A 362 12.23 9.74 8.37
N GLN A 363 11.15 10.28 7.79
CA GLN A 363 10.64 11.59 8.16
C GLN A 363 10.15 11.58 9.62
N PRO A 364 10.44 12.63 10.41
CA PRO A 364 9.85 12.77 11.72
C PRO A 364 8.32 12.84 11.63
N TRP A 365 7.67 12.12 12.53
CA TRP A 365 6.22 12.15 12.67
C TRP A 365 5.85 12.11 14.15
N GLN A 366 4.62 12.55 14.43
CA GLN A 366 3.97 12.45 15.72
C GLN A 366 2.58 11.86 15.48
N VAL A 367 2.18 10.91 16.31
CA VAL A 367 0.77 10.55 16.44
C VAL A 367 0.27 11.15 17.74
N SER A 368 -1.04 11.39 17.85
CA SER A 368 -1.61 11.80 19.11
C SER A 368 -1.40 10.66 20.09
N GLU A 369 -0.52 10.96 21.01
CA GLU A 369 -0.14 10.11 22.09
C GLU A 369 -1.11 10.38 23.24
N VAL A 370 -1.58 9.38 23.96
CA VAL A 370 -0.72 9.00 25.07
C VAL A 370 0.51 8.24 24.56
N LEU A 371 1.70 8.55 25.11
CA LEU A 371 2.97 8.50 24.38
C LEU A 371 3.48 7.17 23.77
N LEU A 372 3.49 6.99 22.44
CA LEU A 372 4.38 6.14 21.63
C LEU A 372 5.31 6.87 20.63
N ARG A 373 6.49 7.27 21.11
CA ARG A 373 7.71 7.37 20.29
C ARG A 373 8.17 5.95 19.98
N CYS A 374 7.82 5.41 18.82
CA CYS A 374 8.48 4.24 18.25
C CYS A 374 8.53 4.38 16.74
N ALA A 375 9.67 4.12 16.11
CA ALA A 375 9.80 3.94 14.66
C ALA A 375 8.65 3.07 14.14
N LEU A 376 8.01 3.46 13.03
CA LEU A 376 6.88 2.72 12.43
C LEU A 376 7.31 1.27 12.19
N PRO A 377 6.84 0.28 12.98
CA PRO A 377 6.99 -1.10 12.58
C PRO A 377 5.75 -1.49 11.77
N GLU A 378 5.84 -2.54 10.97
CA GLU A 378 4.81 -3.18 10.10
C GLU A 378 3.41 -3.44 10.71
N TRP A 379 3.14 -2.98 11.93
CA TRP A 379 2.04 -3.37 12.80
C TRP A 379 0.82 -2.44 12.68
N TRP A 380 0.81 -1.41 11.82
CA TRP A 380 -0.30 -0.43 11.72
C TRP A 380 -1.25 -0.63 10.54
N ARG A 381 -0.91 -1.48 9.57
CA ARG A 381 -1.80 -1.78 8.43
C ARG A 381 -3.12 -2.39 8.92
N GLY A 382 -4.24 -1.78 8.59
CA GLY A 382 -5.57 -2.31 8.94
C GLY A 382 -6.00 -2.10 10.40
N LYS A 383 -5.29 -1.27 11.17
CA LYS A 383 -5.66 -0.98 12.57
C LYS A 383 -6.73 0.11 12.67
N ILE A 384 -7.56 -0.04 13.69
CA ILE A 384 -8.55 0.94 14.13
C ILE A 384 -8.15 1.39 15.53
N GLU A 385 -7.97 2.69 15.73
CA GLU A 385 -7.87 3.26 17.07
C GLU A 385 -9.20 3.92 17.44
N LEU A 386 -9.71 3.59 18.61
CA LEU A 386 -10.92 4.19 19.15
C LEU A 386 -10.65 4.85 20.49
N LEU A 387 -11.05 6.11 20.62
CA LEU A 387 -11.03 6.83 21.88
C LEU A 387 -12.44 7.23 22.31
N PHE A 388 -12.78 6.91 23.56
CA PHE A 388 -13.89 7.53 24.28
C PHE A 388 -13.40 8.78 25.01
N ILE A 389 -14.05 9.92 24.76
CA ILE A 389 -13.50 11.26 25.10
C ILE A 389 -14.46 12.15 25.90
N ASN A 390 -15.55 11.57 26.43
CA ASN A 390 -16.52 12.27 27.28
C ASN A 390 -16.40 11.91 28.75
#